data_AF-A0A3M1ALK5-F1
#
_entry.id   AF-A0A3M1ALK5-F1
#
_cell.length_a   1.000
_cell.length_b   1.000
_cell.length_c   1.000
_cell.angle_alpha   90.00
_cell.angle_beta   90.00
_cell.angle_gamma   90.00
#
_symmetry.space_group_name_H-M   'P 1'
#
loop_
_entity.id
_entity.type
_entity.pdbx_description
1 polymer ?
#
loop_
_entity_poly.entity_id
_entity_poly.type
_entity_poly.pdbx_seq_one_letter_code
_entity_poly.pdbx_strand_id
1 'polypeptide(L)'
;AEANEQLVEKYRFVQRVRLGAELTLPGTATQLRVGYFRDPSPLKQANVINDKEFFSAGVGLLLDKQVKLDVAYVHGKWQENNAGLNNFVTRLTEDITVNKVFATLSFRL
;
A
#
# COMPACT_ATOMS: atom_id res chain seq x y z
N ALA A 1 7.57 24.63 -24.25
CA ALA A 1 8.41 24.22 -23.11
C ALA A 1 7.69 24.37 -21.76
N GLU A 2 6.57 25.12 -21.66
CA GLU A 2 5.82 25.38 -20.41
C GLU A 2 5.27 24.15 -19.68
N ALA A 3 4.92 23.07 -20.38
CA ALA A 3 4.35 21.88 -19.73
C ALA A 3 5.35 21.14 -18.83
N ASN A 4 6.66 21.28 -19.09
CA ASN A 4 7.68 20.52 -18.35
C ASN A 4 8.03 21.20 -17.00
N GLU A 5 7.98 22.52 -16.93
CA GLU A 5 8.25 23.27 -15.69
C GLU A 5 7.14 23.07 -14.64
N GLN A 6 5.87 22.98 -15.08
CA GLN A 6 4.73 22.72 -14.18
C GLN A 6 4.78 21.34 -13.50
N LEU A 7 5.45 20.36 -14.12
CA LEU A 7 5.66 19.03 -13.54
C LEU A 7 6.75 19.04 -12.47
N VAL A 8 7.82 19.81 -12.65
CA VAL A 8 8.89 19.90 -11.62
C VAL A 8 8.38 20.60 -10.35
N GLU A 9 7.47 21.55 -10.51
CA GLU A 9 6.94 22.34 -9.39
C GLU A 9 6.00 21.51 -8.51
N LYS A 10 5.12 20.70 -9.11
CA LYS A 10 4.07 19.95 -8.39
C LYS A 10 4.52 18.66 -7.71
N TYR A 11 5.64 18.08 -8.16
CA TYR A 11 6.11 16.79 -7.67
C TYR A 11 7.31 16.94 -6.72
N ARG A 12 7.28 16.18 -5.62
CA ARG A 12 8.39 16.03 -4.68
C ARG A 12 9.07 14.69 -4.90
N PHE A 13 10.37 14.66 -4.62
CA PHE A 13 11.03 13.39 -4.36
C PHE A 13 10.34 12.70 -3.17
N VAL A 14 9.92 11.46 -3.38
CA VAL A 14 9.35 10.59 -2.35
C VAL A 14 10.11 9.29 -2.30
N GLN A 15 10.38 8.84 -1.08
CA GLN A 15 11.06 7.57 -0.86
C GLN A 15 10.03 6.54 -0.43
N ARG A 16 9.80 5.56 -1.31
CA ARG A 16 8.97 4.41 -0.98
C ARG A 16 9.82 3.36 -0.30
N VAL A 17 9.47 3.00 0.93
CA VAL A 17 10.17 1.96 1.70
C VAL A 17 9.24 0.78 1.89
N ARG A 18 9.76 -0.42 1.62
CA ARG A 18 9.05 -1.68 1.79
C ARG A 18 9.93 -2.61 2.62
N LEU A 19 9.37 -3.13 3.69
CA LEU A 19 10.01 -4.11 4.56
C LEU A 19 9.09 -5.32 4.65
N GLY A 20 9.64 -6.52 4.58
CA GLY A 20 8.85 -7.73 4.64
C GLY A 20 9.66 -8.93 5.07
N ALA A 21 8.97 -9.91 5.62
CA ALA A 21 9.50 -11.21 6.01
C ALA A 21 8.66 -12.30 5.36
N GLU A 22 9.36 -13.30 4.83
CA GLU A 22 8.74 -14.51 4.30
C GLU A 22 9.24 -15.70 5.11
N LEU A 23 8.31 -16.53 5.60
CA LEU A 23 8.60 -17.73 6.36
C LEU A 23 7.99 -18.92 5.63
N THR A 24 8.83 -19.88 5.24
CA THR A 24 8.37 -21.15 4.70
C THR A 24 8.40 -22.20 5.80
N LEU A 25 7.26 -22.81 6.09
CA LEU A 25 7.15 -23.88 7.08
C LEU A 25 7.64 -25.20 6.46
N PRO A 26 8.75 -25.79 6.96
CA PRO A 26 9.19 -27.10 6.50
C PRO A 26 8.16 -28.16 6.91
N GLY A 27 7.72 -28.97 5.94
CA GLY A 27 6.80 -30.09 6.17
C GLY A 27 5.34 -29.86 5.73
N THR A 28 4.84 -28.62 5.72
CA THR A 28 3.44 -28.32 5.35
C THR A 28 3.28 -27.58 4.02
N ALA A 29 4.38 -27.29 3.33
CA ALA A 29 4.40 -26.53 2.06
C ALA A 29 3.62 -25.19 2.13
N THR A 30 3.51 -24.65 3.35
CA THR A 30 2.88 -23.36 3.65
C THR A 30 3.92 -22.26 3.69
N GLN A 31 3.62 -21.14 3.05
CA GLN A 31 4.41 -19.92 3.04
C GLN A 31 3.62 -18.83 3.75
N LEU A 32 4.20 -18.21 4.77
CA LEU A 32 3.65 -17.05 5.44
C LEU A 32 4.44 -15.83 4.98
N ARG A 33 3.74 -14.75 4.65
CA ARG A 33 4.34 -13.48 4.27
C ARG A 33 3.75 -12.37 5.11
N VAL A 34 4.58 -11.54 5.68
CA VAL A 34 4.16 -10.31 6.34
C VAL A 34 5.01 -9.17 5.84
N GLY A 35 4.41 -8.00 5.68
CA GLY A 35 5.11 -6.84 5.14
C GLY A 35 4.50 -5.54 5.61
N TYR A 36 5.35 -4.53 5.71
CA TYR A 36 4.98 -3.17 5.98
C TYR A 36 5.56 -2.29 4.86
N PHE A 37 4.74 -1.40 4.31
CA PHE A 37 5.22 -0.45 3.32
C PHE A 37 4.69 0.95 3.58
N ARG A 38 5.57 1.92 3.38
CA ARG A 38 5.26 3.35 3.44
C ARG A 38 5.31 3.90 2.02
N ASP A 39 4.18 4.42 1.56
CA ASP A 39 4.02 5.01 0.23
C ASP A 39 3.66 6.50 0.36
N PRO A 40 4.66 7.38 0.57
CA PRO A 40 4.43 8.81 0.66
C PRO A 40 3.88 9.37 -0.66
N SER A 41 2.96 10.33 -0.57
CA SER A 41 2.36 10.96 -1.75
C SER A 41 3.40 11.84 -2.49
N PRO A 42 3.64 11.64 -3.79
CA PRO A 42 4.60 12.43 -4.57
C PRO A 42 4.17 13.88 -4.83
N LEU A 43 2.94 14.26 -4.45
CA LEU A 43 2.37 15.58 -4.71
C LEU A 43 2.69 16.56 -3.57
N LYS A 44 3.40 17.65 -3.87
CA LYS A 44 3.77 18.68 -2.86
C LYS A 44 2.57 19.40 -2.24
N GLN A 45 1.45 19.47 -2.95
CA GLN A 45 0.18 20.07 -2.52
C GLN A 45 -0.89 19.03 -2.18
N ALA A 46 -0.52 17.75 -2.05
CA ALA A 46 -1.47 16.79 -1.51
C ALA A 46 -1.76 17.19 -0.06
N ASN A 47 -3.04 17.39 0.22
CA ASN A 47 -3.63 17.64 1.54
C ASN A 47 -3.41 16.48 2.54
N VAL A 48 -2.46 15.59 2.29
CA VAL A 48 -2.17 14.39 3.06
C VAL A 48 -1.12 14.76 4.10
N ILE A 49 -1.54 14.85 5.37
CA ILE A 49 -0.66 15.22 6.50
C ILE A 49 0.34 14.10 6.79
N ASN A 50 -0.12 12.86 6.66
CA ASN A 50 0.63 11.67 7.05
C ASN A 50 0.90 10.77 5.85
N ASP A 51 2.13 10.29 5.76
CA ASP A 51 2.53 9.30 4.76
C ASP A 51 1.64 8.06 4.84
N LYS A 52 1.28 7.50 3.69
CA LYS A 52 0.39 6.34 3.66
C LYS A 52 1.13 5.11 4.15
N GLU A 53 0.71 4.60 5.30
CA GLU A 53 1.26 3.40 5.92
C GLU A 53 0.34 2.21 5.62
N PHE A 54 0.97 1.10 5.24
CA PHE A 54 0.26 -0.13 4.93
C PHE A 54 0.91 -1.31 5.60
N PHE A 55 0.07 -2.16 6.17
CA PHE A 55 0.41 -3.48 6.66
C PHE A 55 -0.14 -4.53 5.70
N SER A 56 0.62 -5.59 5.48
CA SER A 56 0.25 -6.72 4.64
C SER A 56 0.56 -8.03 5.34
N ALA A 57 -0.36 -8.98 5.20
CA ALA A 57 -0.19 -10.34 5.68
C ALA A 57 -0.74 -11.29 4.62
N GLY A 58 -0.06 -12.40 4.37
CA GLY A 58 -0.47 -13.37 3.38
C GLY A 58 -0.03 -14.77 3.72
N VAL A 59 -0.77 -15.72 3.16
CA VAL A 59 -0.51 -17.15 3.26
C VAL A 59 -0.55 -17.76 1.87
N GLY A 60 0.48 -18.54 1.55
CA GLY A 60 0.59 -19.35 0.35
C GLY A 60 0.55 -20.83 0.74
N LEU A 61 -0.25 -21.62 0.04
CA LEU A 61 -0.33 -23.07 0.20
C LEU A 61 0.05 -23.73 -1.12
N LEU A 62 0.97 -24.69 -1.05
CA LEU A 62 1.36 -25.49 -2.20
C LEU A 62 0.66 -26.86 -2.10
N LEU A 63 -0.32 -27.10 -2.96
CA LEU A 63 -1.07 -28.35 -3.07
C LEU A 63 -0.41 -29.25 -4.13
N ASP A 64 -0.09 -30.49 -3.75
CA ASP A 64 0.46 -31.54 -4.61
C ASP A 64 1.67 -31.13 -5.47
N LYS A 65 2.44 -30.14 -4.99
CA LYS A 65 3.62 -29.55 -5.66
C LYS A 65 3.36 -28.87 -7.01
N GLN A 66 2.13 -28.93 -7.51
CA GLN A 66 1.73 -28.43 -8.82
C GLN A 66 0.86 -27.17 -8.71
N VAL A 67 0.03 -27.08 -7.67
CA VAL A 67 -0.88 -25.94 -7.50
C VAL A 67 -0.42 -25.10 -6.34
N LYS A 68 -0.34 -23.78 -6.53
CA LYS A 68 -0.08 -22.81 -5.48
C LYS A 68 -1.26 -21.88 -5.33
N LEU A 69 -1.82 -21.81 -4.13
CA LEU A 69 -2.84 -20.85 -3.75
C LEU A 69 -2.20 -19.81 -2.82
N ASP A 70 -2.12 -18.56 -3.26
CA ASP A 70 -1.67 -17.44 -2.46
C ASP A 70 -2.86 -16.53 -2.12
N VAL A 71 -3.03 -16.20 -0.84
CA VAL A 71 -4.01 -15.22 -0.36
C VAL A 71 -3.28 -14.17 0.43
N ALA A 72 -3.50 -12.89 0.13
CA ALA A 72 -2.91 -11.77 0.83
C ALA A 72 -3.96 -10.72 1.20
N TYR A 73 -3.84 -10.19 2.41
CA TYR A 73 -4.62 -9.10 2.95
C TYR A 73 -3.71 -7.89 3.15
N VAL A 74 -4.16 -6.73 2.69
CA VAL A 74 -3.45 -5.46 2.84
C VAL A 74 -4.39 -4.46 3.50
N HIS A 75 -3.92 -3.88 4.57
CA HIS A 75 -4.62 -2.88 5.35
C HIS A 75 -3.80 -1.60 5.38
N GLY A 76 -4.38 -0.49 4.93
CA GLY A 76 -3.75 0.82 4.98
C GLY A 76 -4.62 1.82 5.70
N LYS A 77 -3.98 2.72 6.44
CA LYS A 77 -4.64 3.87 7.06
C LYS A 77 -3.79 5.11 6.83
N TRP A 78 -4.44 6.22 6.48
CA TRP A 78 -3.79 7.54 6.46
C TRP A 78 -4.80 8.63 6.74
N GLN A 79 -4.28 9.81 7.07
CA GLN A 79 -5.10 10.98 7.39
C GLN A 79 -4.94 12.03 6.29
N GLU A 80 -6.06 12.56 5.83
CA GLU A 80 -6.13 13.63 4.84
C GLU A 80 -6.81 14.86 5.45
N ASN A 81 -6.16 16.01 5.32
CA ASN A 81 -6.70 17.32 5.70
C ASN A 81 -7.31 17.97 4.47
N ASN A 82 -8.61 17.78 4.22
CA ASN A 82 -9.24 18.53 3.16
C ASN A 82 -9.44 20.00 3.59
N ALA A 83 -8.69 20.89 2.94
CA ALA A 83 -8.92 22.32 3.06
C ALA A 83 -10.27 22.64 2.41
N GLY A 84 -11.28 22.96 3.23
CA GLY A 84 -12.59 23.37 2.75
C GLY A 84 -12.49 24.57 1.80
N LEU A 85 -13.23 24.51 0.70
CA LEU A 85 -13.25 25.51 -0.39
C LEU A 85 -13.71 26.92 0.02
N ASN A 86 -13.94 27.21 1.30
CA ASN A 86 -14.37 28.52 1.77
C ASN A 86 -13.83 28.82 3.16
N ASN A 87 -13.42 30.09 3.38
CA ASN A 87 -12.86 30.67 4.60
C ASN A 87 -13.79 30.63 5.85
N PHE A 88 -14.86 29.83 5.81
CA PHE A 88 -15.91 29.74 6.84
C PHE A 88 -16.18 28.32 7.34
N VAL A 89 -15.49 27.28 6.80
CA VAL A 89 -15.74 25.89 7.21
C VAL A 89 -14.49 25.29 7.82
N THR A 90 -14.64 24.87 9.07
CA THR A 90 -13.67 24.18 9.93
C THR A 90 -12.90 23.09 9.18
N ARG A 91 -11.58 23.01 9.41
CA ARG A 91 -10.71 21.95 8.87
C ARG A 91 -11.35 20.58 9.12
N LEU A 92 -11.64 19.85 8.05
CA LEU A 92 -12.14 18.48 8.11
C LEU A 92 -10.92 17.55 7.99
N THR A 93 -10.58 16.91 9.11
CA THR A 93 -9.65 15.78 9.12
C THR A 93 -10.44 14.53 8.78
N GLU A 94 -10.10 13.90 7.65
CA GLU A 94 -10.73 12.69 7.17
C GLU A 94 -9.77 11.50 7.35
N ASP A 95 -10.21 10.50 8.11
CA ASP A 95 -9.48 9.25 8.31
C ASP A 95 -9.83 8.28 7.18
N ILE A 96 -8.86 8.03 6.29
CA ILE A 96 -9.05 7.14 5.15
C ILE A 96 -8.48 5.77 5.51
N THR A 97 -9.34 4.75 5.49
CA THR A 97 -8.97 3.35 5.68
C THR A 97 -9.19 2.57 4.40
N VAL A 98 -8.19 1.81 3.97
CA VAL A 98 -8.24 0.96 2.77
C VAL A 98 -7.94 -0.48 3.13
N ASN A 99 -8.84 -1.37 2.72
CA ASN A 99 -8.70 -2.81 2.84
C ASN A 99 -8.63 -3.41 1.43
N LYS A 100 -7.62 -4.23 1.16
CA LYS A 100 -7.49 -4.96 -0.10
C LYS A 100 -7.26 -6.44 0.20
N VAL A 101 -7.92 -7.29 -0.57
CA VAL A 101 -7.73 -8.74 -0.54
C VAL A 101 -7.24 -9.16 -1.92
N PHE A 102 -6.20 -9.96 -1.96
CA PHE A 102 -5.64 -10.54 -3.16
C PHE A 102 -5.70 -12.06 -3.03
N ALA A 103 -6.17 -12.73 -4.08
CA ALA A 103 -6.11 -14.18 -4.19
C ALA A 103 -5.48 -14.51 -5.54
N THR A 104 -4.58 -15.47 -5.56
CA THR A 104 -3.84 -15.88 -6.75
C THR A 104 -3.71 -17.40 -6.76
N LEU A 105 -3.98 -17.98 -7.92
CA LEU A 105 -3.79 -19.40 -8.19
C LEU A 105 -2.71 -19.53 -9.26
N SER A 106 -1.70 -20.34 -8.99
CA SER A 106 -0.63 -20.65 -9.95
C SER A 106 -0.53 -22.15 -10.12
N PHE A 107 -0.41 -22.60 -11.37
CA PHE A 107 -0.23 -24.00 -11.71
C PHE A 107 1.14 -24.20 -12.35
N ARG A 108 1.87 -25.25 -11.95
CA ARG A 108 3.13 -25.67 -12.56
C ARG A 108 2.92 -27.03 -13.22
N LEU A 109 2.98 -27.04 -14.56
CA LEU A 109 3.07 -28.25 -15.39
C LEU A 109 4.46 -28.87 -15.28
#